data_AF-A0A1H0HLQ5-F1
#
_entry.id   AF-A0A1H0HLQ5-F1
#
_cell.length_a   1.000
_cell.length_b   1.000
_cell.length_c   1.000
_cell.angle_alpha   90.00
_cell.angle_beta   90.00
_cell.angle_gamma   90.00
#
_symmetry.space_group_name_H-M   'P 1'
#
loop_
_entity.id
_entity.type
_entity.pdbx_description
1 polymer ?
#
loop_
_entity_poly.entity_id
_entity_poly.type
_entity_poly.pdbx_seq_one_letter_code
_entity_poly.pdbx_strand_id
1 'polypeptide(L)'
;MSSPSPRAGDELRHMIEAVTFLNPAAVTLTLKKRAGGNVIDQIKASINFRHFRNRLDHAVLGSAAKKHGRRLRMLAVLEISADNRLHYHCIIDRPYHCSFERFSAIVREQWSKTDFGYQQIDIQDQADAGWTDYILKQRQKCSLFDSIDWANCHLIAG
;
A
#
# COMPACT_ATOMS: atom_id res chain seq x y z
N MET A 1 -2.19 -40.53 5.23
CA MET A 1 -1.60 -39.62 4.23
C MET A 1 -1.81 -38.21 4.72
N SER A 2 -0.78 -37.62 5.32
CA SER A 2 -0.84 -36.23 5.79
C SER A 2 -0.62 -35.32 4.58
N SER A 3 -1.58 -34.46 4.26
CA SER A 3 -1.38 -33.42 3.24
C SER A 3 -0.12 -32.61 3.61
N PRO A 4 0.74 -32.25 2.64
CA PRO A 4 1.87 -31.38 2.93
C PRO A 4 1.32 -30.07 3.50
N SER A 5 1.84 -29.66 4.66
CA SER A 5 1.53 -28.35 5.24
C SER A 5 1.77 -27.28 4.18
N PRO A 6 0.84 -26.34 3.96
CA PRO A 6 1.05 -25.27 2.99
C PRO A 6 2.33 -24.51 3.33
N ARG A 7 3.09 -24.08 2.33
CA ARG A 7 4.26 -23.23 2.59
C ARG A 7 3.71 -21.91 3.14
N ALA A 8 4.41 -21.27 4.08
CA ALA A 8 3.94 -20.02 4.70
C ALA A 8 3.50 -18.94 3.68
N GLY A 9 4.09 -18.90 2.48
CA GLY A 9 3.66 -18.01 1.41
C GLY A 9 2.26 -18.30 0.86
N ASP A 10 1.83 -19.56 0.83
CA ASP A 10 0.50 -19.97 0.38
C ASP A 10 -0.56 -19.56 1.41
N GLU A 11 -0.27 -19.69 2.71
CA GLU A 11 -1.14 -19.24 3.78
C GLU A 11 -1.31 -17.71 3.78
N LEU A 12 -0.21 -16.97 3.56
CA LEU A 12 -0.24 -15.52 3.43
C LEU A 12 -1.09 -15.08 2.23
N ARG A 13 -0.90 -15.71 1.07
CA ARG A 13 -1.73 -15.44 -0.11
C ARG A 13 -3.20 -15.67 0.21
N HIS A 14 -3.54 -16.83 0.78
CA HIS A 14 -4.91 -17.16 1.13
C HIS A 14 -5.52 -16.15 2.12
N MET A 15 -4.74 -15.70 3.11
CA MET A 15 -5.16 -14.66 4.04
C MET A 15 -5.48 -13.34 3.33
N ILE A 16 -4.66 -12.92 2.37
CA ILE A 16 -4.90 -11.69 1.60
C ILE A 16 -6.10 -11.84 0.66
N GLU A 17 -6.23 -12.98 -0.03
CA GLU A 17 -7.38 -13.28 -0.90
C GLU A 17 -8.70 -13.36 -0.13
N ALA A 18 -8.66 -13.74 1.15
CA ALA A 18 -9.83 -13.72 2.03
C ALA A 18 -10.28 -12.29 2.40
N VAL A 19 -9.47 -11.26 2.17
CA VAL A 19 -9.85 -9.87 2.41
C VAL A 19 -10.72 -9.36 1.26
N THR A 20 -11.98 -9.06 1.55
CA THR A 20 -12.88 -8.45 0.56
C THR A 20 -12.65 -6.95 0.45
N PHE A 21 -11.98 -6.51 -0.60
CA PHE A 21 -11.97 -5.10 -1.02
C PHE A 21 -13.22 -4.80 -1.86
N LEU A 22 -13.93 -3.72 -1.55
CA LEU A 22 -15.22 -3.42 -2.18
C LEU A 22 -15.06 -2.62 -3.48
N ASN A 23 -14.08 -1.73 -3.50
CA ASN A 23 -13.83 -0.80 -4.59
C ASN A 23 -12.31 -0.48 -4.63
N PRO A 24 -11.47 -1.50 -4.90
CA PRO A 24 -10.03 -1.39 -4.76
C PRO A 24 -9.38 -0.58 -5.88
N ALA A 25 -8.43 0.28 -5.53
CA ALA A 25 -7.47 0.86 -6.46
C ALA A 25 -6.11 0.19 -6.29
N ALA A 26 -5.48 -0.16 -7.42
CA ALA A 26 -4.09 -0.59 -7.48
C ALA A 26 -3.20 0.66 -7.52
N VAL A 27 -2.26 0.78 -6.59
CA VAL A 27 -1.47 2.01 -6.42
C VAL A 27 0.02 1.65 -6.31
N THR A 28 0.84 2.26 -7.16
CA THR A 28 2.31 2.23 -7.04
C THR A 28 2.83 3.62 -6.71
N LEU A 29 3.54 3.74 -5.59
CA LEU A 29 4.14 4.99 -5.12
C LEU A 29 5.66 4.86 -5.08
N THR A 30 6.35 5.67 -5.87
CA THR A 30 7.81 5.69 -5.90
C THR A 30 8.36 6.61 -4.82
N LEU A 31 9.41 6.18 -4.11
CA LEU A 31 10.14 7.02 -3.16
C LEU A 31 11.34 7.71 -3.81
N LYS A 32 11.63 8.93 -3.37
CA LYS A 32 12.92 9.61 -3.61
C LYS A 32 14.02 8.82 -2.90
N LYS A 33 15.22 8.79 -3.50
CA LYS A 33 16.41 8.21 -2.86
C LYS A 33 16.94 9.06 -1.69
N ARG A 34 16.70 10.38 -1.74
CA ARG A 34 17.17 11.35 -0.74
C ARG A 34 16.15 12.48 -0.53
N ALA A 35 16.04 12.99 0.68
CA ALA A 35 15.24 14.16 1.03
C ALA A 35 15.84 14.85 2.28
N GLY A 36 16.00 16.18 2.23
CA GLY A 36 16.47 16.96 3.39
C GLY A 36 17.79 16.47 4.01
N GLY A 37 18.75 16.06 3.18
CA GLY A 37 20.03 15.50 3.65
C GLY A 37 20.00 14.00 4.04
N ASN A 38 18.82 13.41 4.19
CA ASN A 38 18.65 12.01 4.57
C ASN A 38 18.60 11.09 3.34
N VAL A 39 19.20 9.91 3.46
CA VAL A 39 19.06 8.79 2.50
C VAL A 39 17.91 7.90 2.96
N ILE A 40 17.06 7.48 2.02
CA ILE A 40 15.93 6.59 2.30
C ILE A 40 16.44 5.19 2.68
N ASP A 41 15.78 4.58 3.66
CA ASP A 41 15.87 3.15 3.98
C ASP A 41 14.44 2.63 4.25
N GLN A 42 14.30 1.33 4.51
CA GLN A 42 12.98 0.71 4.74
C GLN A 42 12.24 1.28 5.96
N ILE A 43 12.96 1.66 7.02
CA ILE A 43 12.37 2.24 8.24
C ILE A 43 11.82 3.63 7.93
N LYS A 44 12.63 4.48 7.27
CA LYS A 44 12.19 5.81 6.83
C LYS A 44 11.06 5.73 5.80
N ALA A 45 11.06 4.70 4.95
CA ALA A 45 9.97 4.44 4.01
C ALA A 45 8.65 4.15 4.74
N SER A 46 8.66 3.27 5.74
CA SER A 46 7.48 2.96 6.57
C SER A 46 6.99 4.18 7.35
N ILE A 47 7.89 5.00 7.89
CA ILE A 47 7.51 6.26 8.57
C ILE A 47 6.90 7.26 7.57
N ASN A 48 7.50 7.43 6.40
CA ASN A 48 6.99 8.31 5.35
C ASN A 48 5.62 7.85 4.86
N PHE A 49 5.45 6.54 4.64
CA PHE A 49 4.19 5.95 4.22
C PHE A 49 3.10 6.09 5.28
N ARG A 50 3.43 5.91 6.56
CA ARG A 50 2.51 6.22 7.66
C ARG A 50 2.04 7.67 7.63
N HIS A 51 2.95 8.61 7.36
CA HIS A 51 2.58 10.02 7.19
C HIS A 51 1.63 10.21 6.01
N PHE A 52 1.96 9.65 4.84
CA PHE A 52 1.09 9.65 3.66
C PHE A 52 -0.31 9.09 3.97
N ARG A 53 -0.38 7.89 4.57
CA ARG A 53 -1.63 7.20 4.90
C ARG A 53 -2.51 8.06 5.80
N ASN A 54 -1.96 8.63 6.88
CA ASN A 54 -2.73 9.49 7.77
C ASN A 54 -3.32 10.70 7.01
N ARG A 55 -2.57 11.31 6.10
CA ARG A 55 -3.07 12.40 5.26
C ARG A 55 -4.15 11.93 4.29
N LEU A 56 -3.97 10.77 3.66
CA LEU A 56 -4.92 10.16 2.75
C LEU A 56 -6.25 9.86 3.47
N ASP A 57 -6.19 9.20 4.62
CA ASP A 57 -7.36 8.88 5.44
C ASP A 57 -8.13 10.14 5.81
N HIS A 58 -7.44 11.21 6.23
CA HIS A 58 -8.08 12.50 6.52
C HIS A 58 -8.71 13.15 5.29
N ALA A 59 -8.03 13.11 4.14
CA ALA A 59 -8.52 13.73 2.91
C ALA A 59 -9.72 12.99 2.31
N VAL A 60 -9.81 11.67 2.51
CA VAL A 60 -10.86 10.82 1.94
C VAL A 60 -12.04 10.63 2.90
N LEU A 61 -11.78 10.41 4.20
CA LEU A 61 -12.81 10.11 5.21
C LEU A 61 -13.23 11.32 6.04
N GLY A 62 -12.54 12.45 5.88
CA GLY A 62 -12.84 13.70 6.59
C GLY A 62 -12.80 13.55 8.11
N SER A 63 -13.85 14.01 8.78
CA SER A 63 -13.94 13.99 10.24
C SER A 63 -13.97 12.58 10.83
N ALA A 64 -14.42 11.57 10.08
CA ALA A 64 -14.51 10.20 10.57
C ALA A 64 -13.12 9.59 10.88
N ALA A 65 -12.09 9.94 10.09
CA ALA A 65 -10.72 9.54 10.36
C ALA A 65 -10.18 10.10 11.68
N LYS A 66 -10.59 11.32 12.06
CA LYS A 66 -10.17 11.97 13.31
C LYS A 66 -10.98 11.53 14.52
N LYS A 67 -12.31 11.56 14.41
CA LYS A 67 -13.23 11.38 15.55
C LYS A 67 -13.45 9.91 15.91
N HIS A 68 -13.43 9.03 14.91
CA HIS A 68 -13.77 7.60 15.10
C HIS A 68 -12.59 6.69 14.83
N GLY A 69 -11.39 7.25 14.56
CA GLY A 69 -10.20 6.47 14.24
C GLY A 69 -10.33 5.64 12.96
N ARG A 70 -11.30 5.94 12.09
CA ARG A 70 -11.50 5.19 10.84
C ARG A 70 -10.27 5.31 9.93
N ARG A 71 -10.02 4.23 9.20
CA ARG A 71 -8.89 4.08 8.27
C ARG A 71 -9.42 3.45 6.98
N LEU A 72 -8.86 3.83 5.85
CA LEU A 72 -9.08 3.11 4.61
C LEU A 72 -8.52 1.69 4.76
N ARG A 73 -9.26 0.71 4.22
CA ARG A 73 -8.73 -0.63 4.10
C ARG A 73 -7.59 -0.62 3.08
N MET A 74 -6.44 -1.16 3.46
CA MET A 74 -5.21 -1.03 2.70
C MET A 74 -4.29 -2.22 2.93
N LEU A 75 -3.73 -2.76 1.84
CA LEU A 75 -2.53 -3.59 1.84
C LEU A 75 -1.36 -2.76 1.31
N ALA A 76 -0.22 -2.77 1.99
CA ALA A 76 0.99 -2.04 1.59
C ALA A 76 2.18 -2.99 1.52
N VAL A 77 2.79 -3.09 0.35
CA VAL A 77 3.98 -3.92 0.08
C VAL A 77 5.11 -3.00 -0.37
N LEU A 78 6.25 -3.07 0.33
CA LEU A 78 7.46 -2.33 0.01
C LEU A 78 8.40 -3.21 -0.82
N GLU A 79 8.80 -2.71 -1.99
CA GLU A 79 9.72 -3.39 -2.90
C GLU A 79 10.91 -2.49 -3.26
N ILE A 80 11.99 -3.12 -3.69
CA ILE A 80 13.18 -2.46 -4.22
C ILE A 80 13.30 -2.81 -5.71
N SER A 81 13.32 -1.80 -6.56
CA SER A 81 13.57 -1.95 -7.99
C SER A 81 15.03 -2.33 -8.27
N ALA A 82 15.31 -2.76 -9.51
CA ALA A 82 16.68 -3.04 -9.96
C ALA A 82 17.62 -1.81 -9.85
N ASP A 83 17.10 -0.58 -9.87
CA ASP A 83 17.90 0.63 -9.67
C ASP A 83 18.11 1.00 -8.18
N ASN A 84 17.80 0.09 -7.25
CA ASN A 84 17.83 0.30 -5.80
C ASN A 84 16.91 1.43 -5.33
N ARG A 85 15.74 1.59 -5.96
CA ARG A 85 14.73 2.55 -5.54
C ARG A 85 13.61 1.82 -4.82
N LEU A 86 13.12 2.42 -3.74
CA LEU A 86 12.00 1.87 -2.98
C LEU A 86 10.67 2.27 -3.63
N HIS A 87 9.75 1.34 -3.70
CA HIS A 87 8.39 1.51 -4.20
C HIS A 87 7.40 0.86 -3.23
N TYR A 88 6.29 1.54 -2.98
CA TYR A 88 5.13 0.89 -2.40
C TYR A 88 4.21 0.42 -3.51
N HIS A 89 3.83 -0.84 -3.48
CA HIS A 89 2.68 -1.37 -4.20
C HIS A 89 1.54 -1.62 -3.21
N CYS A 90 0.37 -1.08 -3.50
CA CYS A 90 -0.76 -1.08 -2.59
C CYS A 90 -2.04 -1.54 -3.27
N ILE A 91 -2.92 -2.10 -2.44
CA ILE A 91 -4.35 -2.18 -2.72
C ILE A 91 -5.00 -1.23 -1.72
N ILE A 92 -5.76 -0.24 -2.20
CA ILE A 92 -6.44 0.73 -1.33
C ILE A 92 -7.93 0.74 -1.66
N ASP A 93 -8.76 0.47 -0.66
CA ASP A 93 -10.22 0.45 -0.82
C ASP A 93 -10.78 1.87 -0.83
N ARG A 94 -11.40 2.27 -1.94
CA ARG A 94 -11.95 3.61 -2.14
C ARG A 94 -13.40 3.67 -1.66
N PRO A 95 -13.82 4.67 -0.89
CA PRO A 95 -15.24 4.81 -0.54
C PRO A 95 -16.12 4.93 -1.79
N TYR A 96 -17.28 4.27 -1.80
CA TYR A 96 -18.18 4.21 -2.96
C TYR A 96 -18.56 5.59 -3.53
N HIS A 97 -18.65 6.61 -2.68
CA HIS A 97 -19.04 7.97 -3.04
C HIS A 97 -17.87 8.83 -3.57
N CYS A 98 -16.64 8.32 -3.51
CA CYS A 98 -15.46 9.01 -4.03
C CYS A 98 -15.14 8.44 -5.40
N SER A 99 -15.23 9.22 -6.49
CA SER A 99 -14.89 8.74 -7.84
C SER A 99 -13.42 8.31 -7.94
N PHE A 100 -13.10 7.46 -8.91
CA PHE A 100 -11.72 7.02 -9.14
C PHE A 100 -10.78 8.19 -9.45
N GLU A 101 -11.22 9.14 -10.29
CA GLU A 101 -10.45 10.32 -10.68
C GLU A 101 -10.18 11.20 -9.45
N ARG A 102 -11.22 11.41 -8.62
CA ARG A 102 -11.10 12.20 -7.39
C ARG A 102 -10.13 11.53 -6.42
N PHE A 103 -10.28 10.23 -6.20
CA PHE A 103 -9.40 9.47 -5.33
C PHE A 103 -7.95 9.50 -5.82
N SER A 104 -7.74 9.27 -7.11
CA SER A 104 -6.42 9.31 -7.73
C SER A 104 -5.76 10.69 -7.61
N ALA A 105 -6.53 11.77 -7.74
CA ALA A 105 -6.04 13.12 -7.51
C ALA A 105 -5.62 13.33 -6.05
N ILE A 106 -6.42 12.87 -5.09
CA ILE A 106 -6.10 12.96 -3.65
C ILE A 106 -4.83 12.15 -3.33
N VAL A 107 -4.69 10.93 -3.84
CA VAL A 107 -3.50 10.10 -3.63
C VAL A 107 -2.25 10.83 -4.10
N ARG A 108 -2.24 11.37 -5.33
CA ARG A 108 -1.11 12.12 -5.87
C ARG A 108 -0.80 13.37 -5.04
N GLU A 109 -1.84 14.10 -4.64
CA GLU A 109 -1.71 15.32 -3.84
C GLU A 109 -1.14 15.03 -2.44
N GLN A 110 -1.60 13.98 -1.76
CA GLN A 110 -1.10 13.68 -0.42
C GLN A 110 0.28 13.01 -0.45
N TRP A 111 0.61 12.25 -1.50
CA TRP A 111 1.93 11.66 -1.67
C TRP A 111 3.02 12.73 -1.85
N SER A 112 2.74 13.75 -2.67
CA SER A 112 3.69 14.84 -2.94
C SER A 112 4.00 15.69 -1.71
N LYS A 113 3.14 15.65 -0.69
CA LYS A 113 3.31 16.33 0.60
C LYS A 113 4.15 15.54 1.62
N THR A 114 4.69 14.38 1.22
CA THR A 114 5.64 13.63 2.05
C THR A 114 7.08 13.92 1.61
N ASP A 115 8.02 13.86 2.54
CA ASP A 115 9.43 14.20 2.27
C ASP A 115 10.00 13.36 1.12
N PHE A 116 9.73 12.05 1.17
CA PHE A 116 10.22 11.10 0.18
C PHE A 116 9.26 10.84 -0.98
N GLY A 117 8.13 11.54 -1.06
CA GLY A 117 7.19 11.37 -2.17
C GLY A 117 7.80 11.76 -3.51
N TYR A 118 7.89 10.82 -4.45
CA TYR A 118 8.36 11.06 -5.82
C TYR A 118 7.19 11.16 -6.81
N GLN A 119 7.41 11.85 -7.93
CA GLN A 119 6.37 12.17 -8.92
C GLN A 119 5.90 10.94 -9.72
N GLN A 120 6.73 9.90 -9.83
CA GLN A 120 6.36 8.67 -10.53
C GLN A 120 5.38 7.85 -9.68
N ILE A 121 4.12 7.90 -10.07
CA ILE A 121 2.99 7.28 -9.38
C ILE A 121 2.14 6.59 -10.46
N ASP A 122 1.81 5.33 -10.26
CA ASP A 122 0.84 4.61 -11.09
C ASP A 122 -0.42 4.29 -10.26
N ILE A 123 -1.60 4.52 -10.82
CA ILE A 123 -2.87 4.27 -10.16
C ILE A 123 -3.84 3.72 -11.18
N GLN A 124 -4.37 2.54 -10.91
CA GLN A 124 -5.35 1.84 -11.76
C GLN A 124 -6.61 1.56 -10.94
N ASP A 125 -7.77 1.72 -11.56
CA ASP A 125 -9.05 1.40 -10.93
C ASP A 125 -9.23 -0.13 -10.93
N GLN A 126 -9.99 -0.64 -9.95
CA GLN A 126 -10.34 -2.06 -9.85
C GLN A 126 -9.11 -2.99 -9.80
N ALA A 127 -8.35 -2.92 -8.71
CA ALA A 127 -7.29 -3.90 -8.48
C ALA A 127 -7.86 -5.32 -8.54
N ASP A 128 -7.25 -6.17 -9.36
CA ASP A 128 -7.73 -7.52 -9.65
C ASP A 128 -6.82 -8.59 -9.03
N ALA A 129 -7.14 -9.85 -9.33
CA ALA A 129 -6.32 -10.99 -8.91
C ALA A 129 -4.90 -10.91 -9.51
N GLY A 130 -4.75 -10.39 -10.73
CA GLY A 130 -3.46 -10.20 -11.38
C GLY A 130 -2.56 -9.21 -10.63
N TRP A 131 -3.14 -8.11 -10.13
CA TRP A 131 -2.43 -7.17 -9.27
C TRP A 131 -2.01 -7.80 -7.94
N THR A 132 -2.91 -8.57 -7.31
CA THR A 132 -2.62 -9.28 -6.07
C THR A 132 -1.47 -10.27 -6.25
N ASP A 133 -1.49 -11.04 -7.35
CA ASP A 133 -0.42 -11.96 -7.74
C ASP A 133 0.90 -11.24 -8.00
N TYR A 134 0.84 -10.08 -8.64
CA TYR A 134 2.01 -9.26 -8.93
C TYR A 134 2.68 -8.79 -7.62
N ILE A 135 1.93 -8.14 -6.72
CA ILE A 135 2.49 -7.59 -5.47
C ILE A 135 2.89 -8.67 -4.47
N LEU A 136 2.36 -9.91 -4.58
CA LEU A 136 2.76 -11.04 -3.74
C LEU A 136 3.86 -11.91 -4.37
N LYS A 137 4.35 -11.57 -5.57
CA LYS A 137 5.37 -12.38 -6.25
C LYS A 137 6.69 -12.36 -5.47
N GLN A 138 7.12 -13.54 -5.01
CA GLN A 138 8.33 -13.72 -4.21
C GLN A 138 9.63 -13.44 -5.00
N ARG A 139 9.64 -13.66 -6.32
CA ARG A 139 10.87 -13.61 -7.15
C ARG A 139 11.58 -12.25 -7.16
N GLN A 140 10.91 -11.18 -6.75
CA GLN A 140 11.47 -9.82 -6.69
C GLN A 140 11.76 -9.36 -5.24
N LYS A 141 11.66 -10.28 -4.27
CA LYS A 141 11.73 -9.98 -2.84
C LYS A 141 12.68 -10.95 -2.14
N CYS A 142 13.50 -10.45 -1.21
CA CYS A 142 14.29 -11.32 -0.34
C CYS A 142 13.40 -12.19 0.56
N SER A 143 12.28 -11.61 1.03
CA SER A 143 11.26 -12.29 1.83
C SER A 143 9.91 -11.63 1.56
N LEU A 144 8.89 -12.43 1.24
CA LEU A 144 7.54 -11.92 0.97
C LEU A 144 6.93 -11.33 2.25
N PHE A 145 7.10 -11.99 3.39
CA PHE A 145 6.59 -11.52 4.68
C PHE A 145 7.22 -10.19 5.11
N ASP A 146 8.52 -10.04 4.91
CA ASP A 146 9.24 -8.82 5.30
C ASP A 146 8.99 -7.66 4.35
N SER A 147 8.51 -7.93 3.14
CA SER A 147 8.10 -6.89 2.20
C SER A 147 6.75 -6.25 2.55
N ILE A 148 5.90 -6.93 3.33
CA ILE A 148 4.63 -6.36 3.75
C ILE A 148 4.87 -5.41 4.91
N ASP A 149 4.46 -4.16 4.74
CA ASP A 149 4.54 -3.15 5.78
C ASP A 149 3.34 -3.28 6.73
N TRP A 150 3.39 -4.32 7.57
CA TRP A 150 2.30 -4.70 8.48
C TRP A 150 1.83 -3.55 9.38
N ALA A 151 2.73 -2.62 9.73
CA ALA A 151 2.40 -1.44 10.53
C ALA A 151 1.48 -0.44 9.77
N ASN A 152 1.51 -0.48 8.44
CA ASN A 152 0.74 0.40 7.57
C ASN A 152 -0.43 -0.29 6.87
N CYS A 153 -0.55 -1.62 6.98
CA CYS A 153 -1.74 -2.35 6.55
C CYS A 153 -2.95 -2.09 7.46
N HIS A 154 -4.14 -2.20 6.88
CA HIS A 154 -5.41 -2.22 7.58
C HIS A 154 -6.37 -3.10 6.80
N LEU A 155 -6.51 -4.36 7.20
CA LEU A 155 -7.25 -5.38 6.42
C LEU A 155 -8.66 -5.65 6.97
N ILE A 156 -8.98 -5.11 8.14
CA ILE A 156 -10.28 -5.25 8.79
C ILE A 156 -11.13 -4.02 8.44
N ALA A 157 -12.45 -4.18 8.26
CA ALA A 157 -13.35 -3.04 8.10
C ALA A 157 -13.46 -2.24 9.42
N GLY A 158 -13.42 -0.90 9.34
CA GLY A 158 -13.74 0.01 10.45
C GLY A 158 -14.97 0.89 10.17
#